data_AF-A0ABD5TIQ2-F1
#
_entry.id   AF-A0ABD5TIQ2-F1
#
_cell.length_a   1.000
_cell.length_b   1.000
_cell.length_c   1.000
_cell.angle_alpha   90.00
_cell.angle_beta   90.00
_cell.angle_gamma   90.00
#
_symmetry.space_group_name_H-M   'P 1'
#
loop_
_entity.id
_entity.type
_entity.pdbx_description
1 polymer ?
#
loop_
_entity_poly.entity_id
_entity_poly.type
_entity_poly.pdbx_seq_one_letter_code
_entity_poly.pdbx_strand_id
1 'polypeptide(L)' 'MANRDDVTRVLAGCTECGSVYTAREWPNGIIRAIGRDDCRCGGTEFEVVDGPDDDRSPSGAESE' A
#
# COMPACT_ATOMS: atom_id res chain seq x y z
N MET A 1 23.92 -3.01 -9.60
CA MET A 1 22.52 -3.39 -9.86
C MET A 1 21.65 -2.44 -9.06
N ALA A 2 20.72 -1.71 -9.68
CA ALA A 2 19.91 -0.71 -8.99
C ALA A 2 18.83 -1.43 -8.17
N ASN A 3 19.00 -1.52 -6.86
CA ASN A 3 17.93 -1.92 -5.95
C ASN A 3 16.92 -0.75 -5.97
N ARG A 4 15.89 -0.89 -6.79
CA ARG A 4 14.79 0.08 -6.95
C ARG A 4 13.51 -0.48 -6.29
N ASP A 5 13.70 -1.44 -5.38
CA ASP A 5 12.71 -2.48 -5.11
C ASP A 5 12.13 -2.43 -3.69
N ASP A 6 12.41 -1.39 -2.89
CA ASP A 6 11.72 -1.17 -1.62
C ASP A 6 10.33 -0.52 -1.79
N VAL A 7 9.67 -0.71 -2.94
CA VAL A 7 8.32 -0.17 -3.17
C VAL A 7 7.30 -1.31 -3.08
N THR A 8 6.52 -1.31 -2.00
CA THR A 8 5.49 -2.31 -1.76
C THR A 8 4.25 -1.96 -2.56
N ARG A 9 3.66 -2.95 -3.23
CA ARG A 9 2.38 -2.76 -3.91
C ARG A 9 1.25 -2.93 -2.88
N VAL A 10 0.47 -1.88 -2.68
CA VAL A 10 -0.64 -1.85 -1.72
C VAL A 10 -1.95 -1.46 -2.39
N LEU A 11 -3.07 -1.64 -1.70
CA LEU A 11 -4.36 -1.07 -2.10
C LEU A 11 -4.58 0.22 -1.33
N ALA A 12 -4.96 1.30 -2.03
CA ALA A 12 -5.29 2.57 -1.42
C ALA A 12 -6.70 3.02 -1.81
N GLY A 13 -7.48 3.44 -0.82
CA GLY A 13 -8.82 4.00 -0.95
C GLY A 13 -8.76 5.52 -0.99
N CYS A 14 -9.52 6.13 -1.89
CA CYS A 14 -9.73 7.57 -1.88
C CYS A 14 -10.55 7.95 -0.65
N THR A 15 -10.06 8.89 0.16
CA THR A 15 -10.74 9.33 1.40
C THR A 15 -12.05 10.08 1.13
N GLU A 16 -12.21 10.61 -0.09
CA GLU A 16 -13.35 11.45 -0.47
C GLU A 16 -14.54 10.63 -0.99
N CYS A 17 -14.29 9.62 -1.83
CA CYS A 17 -15.34 8.82 -2.45
C CYS A 17 -15.23 7.31 -2.20
N GLY A 18 -14.24 6.86 -1.43
CA GLY A 18 -14.07 5.44 -1.06
C GLY A 18 -13.64 4.53 -2.21
N SER A 19 -13.27 5.09 -3.36
CA SER A 19 -12.82 4.29 -4.51
C SER A 19 -11.46 3.67 -4.25
N VAL A 20 -11.33 2.37 -4.43
CA VAL A 20 -10.10 1.61 -4.19
C VAL A 20 -9.28 1.49 -5.46
N TYR A 21 -7.98 1.76 -5.34
CA TYR A 21 -7.01 1.69 -6.42
C TYR A 21 -5.78 0.90 -6.00
N THR A 22 -5.08 0.36 -7.00
CA THR A 22 -3.73 -0.13 -6.77
C THR A 22 -2.78 1.05 -6.60
N ALA A 23 -2.03 1.03 -5.50
CA ALA A 23 -1.02 2.02 -5.16
C ALA A 23 0.32 1.38 -4.85
N ARG A 24 1.33 2.23 -4.73
CA ARG A 24 2.68 1.90 -4.30
C ARG A 24 2.92 2.63 -2.99
N GLU A 25 3.40 1.89 -1.99
CA GLU A 25 3.92 2.45 -0.75
C GLU A 25 5.44 2.45 -0.83
N TRP A 26 6.04 3.61 -0.56
CA TRP A 26 7.48 3.78 -0.43
C TRP A 26 7.89 3.62 1.03
N PRO A 27 9.16 3.30 1.32
CA PRO A 27 9.62 3.02 2.68
C PRO A 27 9.63 4.27 3.58
N ASN A 28 9.39 5.45 3.00
CA ASN A 28 9.18 6.71 3.70
C ASN A 28 7.70 6.96 4.08
N GLY A 29 6.80 6.02 3.79
CA GLY A 29 5.36 6.14 4.03
C GLY A 29 4.62 6.97 2.98
N ILE A 30 5.25 7.34 1.87
CA ILE A 30 4.54 7.96 0.75
C ILE A 30 3.70 6.87 0.08
N ILE A 31 2.46 7.21 -0.27
CA ILE A 31 1.55 6.33 -1.02
C ILE A 31 1.15 7.06 -2.31
N ARG A 32 1.19 6.37 -3.44
CA ARG A 32 0.78 6.94 -4.74
C ARG A 32 0.10 5.89 -5.59
N ALA A 33 -1.05 6.25 -6.15
CA ALA A 33 -1.78 5.40 -7.07
C ALA A 33 -0.93 5.09 -8.32
N ILE A 34 -1.04 3.87 -8.82
CA ILE A 34 -0.35 3.46 -10.05
C ILE A 34 -1.23 3.83 -11.25
N GLY A 35 -0.67 4.57 -12.20
CA GLY A 35 -1.33 4.89 -13.47
C GLY A 35 -2.31 6.07 -13.41
N ARG A 36 -2.34 6.80 -12.30
CA ARG A 36 -3.08 8.06 -12.11
C ARG A 36 -2.52 8.85 -10.93
N ASP A 37 -2.62 10.17 -10.98
CA ASP A 37 -2.30 11.04 -9.84
C ASP A 37 -3.55 11.38 -9.01
N ASP A 38 -4.74 11.29 -9.61
CA ASP A 38 -6.02 11.67 -9.01
C ASP A 38 -7.09 10.57 -9.08
N CYS A 39 -8.03 10.63 -8.15
CA CYS A 39 -9.22 9.81 -8.14
C CYS A 39 -10.24 10.34 -9.15
N ARG A 40 -11.07 9.46 -9.70
CA ARG A 40 -12.15 9.85 -10.63
C ARG A 40 -13.12 10.90 -10.06
N CYS A 41 -13.26 10.97 -8.74
CA CYS A 41 -14.11 11.96 -8.09
C CYS A 41 -13.47 13.35 -7.94
N GLY A 42 -12.16 13.48 -8.18
CA GLY A 42 -11.38 14.71 -7.99
C GLY A 42 -10.44 14.67 -6.78
N GLY A 43 -10.64 13.73 -5.84
CA GLY A 43 -9.79 13.58 -4.67
C GLY A 43 -8.35 13.15 -5.02
N THR A 44 -7.39 13.76 -4.33
CA THR A 44 -5.95 13.45 -4.44
C THR A 44 -5.40 12.75 -3.20
N GLU A 45 -6.22 12.63 -2.16
CA GLU A 45 -5.86 12.01 -0.90
C GLU A 45 -6.26 10.52 -0.92
N PHE A 46 -5.31 9.66 -0.57
CA PHE A 46 -5.50 8.21 -0.55
C PHE A 46 -4.94 7.63 0.74
N GLU A 47 -5.67 6.68 1.33
CA GLU A 47 -5.26 5.92 2.51
C GLU A 47 -5.10 4.44 2.16
N VAL A 48 -4.16 3.73 2.78
CA VAL A 48 -4.01 2.27 2.58
C VAL A 48 -5.25 1.57 3.12
N VAL A 49 -5.88 0.74 2.28
CA VAL A 49 -7.04 -0.09 2.64
C VAL A 49 -6.70 -1.57 2.76
N ASP A 50 -5.46 -1.95 2.43
CA ASP A 50 -4.98 -3.31 2.67
C ASP A 50 -4.67 -3.46 4.17
N GLY A 51 -5.35 -4.42 4.80
CA GLY A 51 -5.25 -4.68 6.23
C GLY A 51 -3.84 -5.13 6.62
N PRO A 52 -3.42 -4.89 7.88
CA PRO A 52 -2.08 -5.24 8.35
C PRO A 52 -1.90 -6.77 8.43
N ASP A 53 -1.64 -7.43 7.31
CA ASP A 53 -1.39 -8.87 7.29
C ASP A 53 -0.49 -9.25 6.09
N ASP A 54 0.76 -8.80 6.11
CA ASP A 54 1.84 -9.57 5.48
C ASP A 54 3.04 -9.63 6.42
N ASP A 55 3.25 -10.85 6.92
CA ASP A 55 4.47 -11.38 7.54
C ASP A 55 4.85 -10.92 8.97
N ARG A 56 3.91 -11.09 9.91
CA ARG A 56 4.28 -11.60 11.24
C ARG A 56 3.45 -12.83 11.55
N SER A 57 3.81 -13.97 10.97
CA SER A 57 3.51 -15.25 11.60
C SER A 57 4.55 -15.48 12.70
N PRO A 58 4.27 -15.26 14.00
CA PRO A 58 5.09 -15.85 15.04
C PRO A 58 4.80 -17.35 15.06
N SER A 59 5.28 -18.08 14.07
CA SER A 59 5.35 -19.54 14.15
C SER A 59 6.48 -19.90 15.10
N GLY A 60 6.19 -19.73 16.39
CA GLY A 60 6.89 -20.43 17.44
C GLY A 60 6.67 -21.94 17.25
N ALA A 61 7.70 -22.62 16.80
CA ALA A 61 7.85 -24.05 16.95
C ALA A 61 9.26 -24.31 17.47
N GLU A 62 9.48 -23.90 18.71
CA GLU A 62 10.50 -24.49 19.58
C GLU A 62 10.17 -25.98 19.74
N SER A 63 11.11 -26.83 19.35
CA SER A 63 11.07 -28.28 19.56
C SER A 63 12.49 -28.79 19.61
N GLU A 64 13.06 -28.86 20.82
CA GLU A 64 14.13 -29.79 21.19
C GLU A 64 13.82 -30.40 22.56
#